data_AF-A0A946H144-F1
#
_entry.id   AF-A0A946H144-F1
#
_cell.length_a   1.000
_cell.length_b   1.000
_cell.length_c   1.000
_cell.angle_alpha   90.00
_cell.angle_beta   90.00
_cell.angle_gamma   90.00
#
_symmetry.space_group_name_H-M   'P 1'
#
loop_
_entity.id
_entity.type
_entity.pdbx_description
1 polymer ?
#
loop_
_entity_poly.entity_id
_entity_poly.type
_entity_poly.pdbx_seq_one_letter_code
_entity_poly.pdbx_strand_id
1 'polypeptide(L)' 'MPITEMVERFPGCRHWVQVSLPGYSSDGTQAIVQLHFGPDMHGAFARYWFHRVNGQWRLKAQQCVHMN' A
#
# COMPACT_ATOMS: atom_id res chain seq x y z
N MET A 1 -1.89 10.57 4.58
CA MET A 1 -2.13 11.78 3.78
C MET A 1 -3.55 11.67 3.24
N PRO A 2 -4.44 12.64 3.46
CA PRO A 2 -5.77 12.64 2.89
C PRO A 2 -5.70 12.77 1.36
N ILE A 3 -6.68 12.19 0.65
CA ILE A 3 -6.76 12.19 -0.83
C ILE A 3 -6.67 13.62 -1.40
N THR A 4 -7.30 14.59 -0.74
CA THR A 4 -7.34 15.99 -1.16
C THR A 4 -5.96 16.65 -1.20
N GLU A 5 -5.06 16.26 -0.29
CA GLU A 5 -3.72 16.86 -0.17
C GLU A 5 -2.80 16.48 -1.36
N MET A 6 -3.05 15.34 -2.03
CA MET A 6 -2.21 14.88 -3.16
C MET A 6 -2.42 15.73 -4.40
N VAL A 7 -3.68 16.13 -4.67
CA VAL A 7 -4.02 16.94 -5.85
C VAL A 7 -3.52 18.37 -5.68
N GLU A 8 -3.63 18.93 -4.48
CA GLU A 8 -3.11 20.26 -4.16
C GLU A 8 -1.59 20.32 -4.25
N ARG A 9 -0.91 19.27 -3.78
CA ARG A 9 0.56 19.23 -3.78
C ARG A 9 1.18 18.95 -5.15
N PHE A 10 0.45 18.26 -6.03
CA PHE A 10 0.94 17.89 -7.37
C PHE A 10 -0.09 18.28 -8.44
N PRO A 11 -0.20 19.58 -8.78
CA PRO A 11 -1.13 20.05 -9.80
C PRO A 11 -0.81 19.39 -11.15
N GLY A 12 -1.76 18.62 -11.68
CA GLY A 12 -1.62 17.83 -12.90
C GLY A 12 -1.39 16.34 -12.70
N CYS A 13 -1.26 15.87 -11.45
CA CYS A 13 -1.21 14.45 -11.13
C CYS A 13 -2.52 13.75 -11.55
N ARG A 14 -2.41 12.76 -12.44
CA ARG A 14 -3.58 12.00 -12.94
C ARG A 14 -3.84 10.71 -12.16
N HIS A 15 -2.80 10.13 -11.58
CA HIS A 15 -2.85 8.91 -10.77
C HIS A 15 -1.75 8.96 -9.73
N TRP A 16 -1.99 8.39 -8.56
CA TRP A 16 -1.00 8.31 -7.49
C TRP A 16 -1.12 7.01 -6.72
N VAL A 17 -0.01 6.64 -6.06
CA VAL A 17 0.03 5.56 -5.09
C VAL A 17 0.62 6.08 -3.79
N GLN A 18 -0.05 5.80 -2.67
CA GLN A 18 0.50 6.01 -1.34
C GLN A 18 0.88 4.65 -0.74
N VAL A 19 2.12 4.53 -0.27
CA VAL A 19 2.63 3.32 0.38
C VAL A 19 2.64 3.52 1.89
N SER A 20 2.23 2.50 2.64
CA SER A 20 2.38 2.45 4.09
C SER A 20 2.83 1.06 4.56
N LEU A 21 3.43 1.01 5.75
CA LEU A 21 3.87 -0.20 6.43
C LEU A 21 3.05 -0.37 7.72
N PRO A 22 1.79 -0.83 7.64
CA PRO A 22 0.92 -0.95 8.81
C PRO A 22 1.37 -2.00 9.83
N GLY A 23 2.23 -2.94 9.43
CA GLY A 23 2.68 -3.99 10.33
C GLY A 23 4.08 -4.47 9.99
N TYR A 24 4.88 -4.69 11.03
CA TYR A 24 6.18 -5.33 10.95
C TYR A 24 6.36 -6.15 12.23
N SER A 25 6.72 -7.43 12.10
CA SER A 25 6.87 -8.29 13.28
C SER A 25 8.12 -7.95 14.07
N SER A 26 8.08 -8.19 15.38
CA SER A 26 9.19 -7.90 16.30
C SER A 26 10.46 -8.71 16.01
N ASP A 27 10.30 -9.94 15.47
CA ASP A 27 11.40 -10.79 15.02
C ASP A 27 11.97 -10.38 13.65
N GLY A 28 11.36 -9.39 12.99
CA GLY A 28 11.76 -8.89 11.68
C GLY A 28 11.58 -9.86 10.53
N THR A 29 10.75 -10.90 10.69
CA THR A 29 10.52 -11.92 9.67
C THR A 29 9.24 -11.71 8.85
N GLN A 30 8.34 -10.82 9.27
CA GLN A 30 7.06 -10.57 8.61
C GLN A 30 6.78 -9.07 8.47
N ALA A 31 6.15 -8.70 7.36
CA ALA A 31 5.75 -7.32 7.09
C ALA A 31 4.41 -7.29 6.35
N ILE A 32 3.62 -6.25 6.62
CA ILE A 32 2.41 -5.92 5.87
C ILE A 32 2.67 -4.59 5.17
N VAL A 33 2.59 -4.58 3.84
CA VAL A 33 2.68 -3.37 3.02
C VAL A 33 1.31 -3.08 2.45
N GLN A 34 0.88 -1.82 2.51
CA GLN A 34 -0.40 -1.38 1.96
C GLN A 34 -0.17 -0.28 0.93
N LEU A 35 -0.85 -0.40 -0.21
CA LEU A 35 -0.87 0.56 -1.29
C LEU A 35 -2.28 1.12 -1.40
N HIS A 36 -2.43 2.43 -1.34
CA HIS A 36 -3.66 3.13 -1.72
C HIS A 36 -3.46 3.77 -3.08
N PHE A 37 -4.44 3.60 -3.96
CA PHE A 37 -4.42 4.16 -5.30
C PHE A 37 -5.46 5.27 -5.41
N GLY A 38 -5.11 6.32 -6.15
CA GLY A 38 -6.08 7.33 -6.56
C GLY A 38 -5.90 7.77 -8.01
N PRO A 39 -6.85 8.54 -8.57
CA PRO A 39 -8.00 9.17 -7.91
C PRO A 39 -9.24 8.28 -7.94
N ASP A 40 -9.36 7.35 -7.00
CA ASP A 40 -10.56 6.55 -6.77
C ASP A 40 -11.25 7.15 -5.55
N MET A 41 -12.49 7.64 -5.71
CA MET A 41 -13.26 8.27 -4.63
C MET A 41 -13.64 7.28 -3.52
N HIS A 42 -13.74 5.99 -3.84
CA HIS A 42 -14.11 4.93 -2.92
C HIS A 42 -12.89 4.17 -2.38
N GLY A 43 -11.71 4.40 -2.97
CA GLY A 43 -10.42 3.97 -2.43
C GLY A 43 -10.06 2.56 -2.85
N ALA A 44 -9.41 2.42 -4.01
CA ALA A 44 -8.73 1.19 -4.38
C ALA A 44 -7.50 0.98 -3.49
N PHE A 45 -7.33 -0.22 -2.96
CA PHE A 45 -6.12 -0.58 -2.22
C PHE A 45 -5.64 -1.99 -2.50
N ALA A 46 -4.34 -2.19 -2.32
CA ALA A 46 -3.72 -3.50 -2.27
C ALA A 46 -2.98 -3.68 -0.95
N ARG A 47 -3.10 -4.86 -0.34
CA ARG A 47 -2.35 -5.26 0.85
C ARG A 47 -1.54 -6.50 0.53
N TYR A 48 -0.26 -6.46 0.88
CA TYR A 48 0.69 -7.53 0.67
C TYR A 48 1.25 -7.97 2.02
N TRP A 49 1.24 -9.28 2.26
CA TRP A 49 1.87 -9.89 3.41
C TRP A 49 3.17 -10.54 2.96
N PHE A 50 4.28 -10.11 3.56
CA PHE A 50 5.60 -10.65 3.28
C PHE A 50 6.08 -11.51 4.45
N HIS A 51 6.90 -12.50 4.12
CA HIS A 51 7.72 -13.22 5.07
C HIS A 51 9.16 -13.27 4.56
N ARG A 52 10.13 -13.33 5.47
CA ARG A 52 11.56 -13.33 5.15
C ARG A 52 12.10 -14.75 5.16
N VAL A 53 12.66 -15.19 4.04
CA VAL A 53 13.26 -16.52 3.87
C VAL A 53 14.70 -16.33 3.38
N ASN A 54 15.66 -16.88 4.11
CA ASN A 54 17.09 -16.79 3.78
C ASN A 54 17.53 -15.33 3.50
N GLY A 55 17.08 -14.40 4.34
CA GLY A 55 17.39 -12.97 4.22
C GLY A 55 16.58 -12.21 3.17
N GLN A 56 15.77 -12.87 2.34
CA GLN A 56 15.00 -12.27 1.26
C GLN A 56 13.51 -12.18 1.60
N TRP A 57 12.86 -11.07 1.25
CA TRP A 57 11.41 -10.94 1.35
C TRP A 57 10.71 -11.74 0.25
N ARG A 58 9.70 -12.50 0.64
CA ARG A 58 8.86 -13.31 -0.23
C ARG A 58 7.39 -12.99 0.06
N LEU A 59 6.60 -12.87 -1.00
CA LEU A 59 5.17 -12.65 -0.88
C LEU A 59 4.52 -13.92 -0.29
N LYS A 60 3.74 -13.75 0.77
CA LYS A 60 2.95 -14.81 1.40
C LYS A 60 1.51 -14.81 0.89
N ALA A 61 0.92 -13.62 0.82
CA ALA A 61 -0.46 -13.42 0.39
C ALA A 61 -0.64 -11.99 -0.11
N GLN A 62 -1.68 -11.78 -0.92
CA GLN A 62 -2.11 -10.46 -1.34
C GLN A 62 -3.63 -10.34 -1.31
N GLN A 63 -4.11 -9.12 -1.09
CA GLN A 63 -5.51 -8.75 -1.21
C GLN A 63 -5.58 -7.48 -2.05
N CYS A 64 -6.35 -7.52 -3.13
CA CYS A 64 -6.64 -6.35 -3.95
C CYS A 64 -8.12 -6.05 -3.82
N VAL A 65 -8.46 -4.82 -3.48
CA VAL A 65 -9.85 -4.35 -3.39
C VAL A 65 -9.99 -3.16 -4.31
N HIS A 66 -10.93 -3.27 -5.24
CA HIS A 66 -11.50 -2.15 -5.96
C HIS A 66 -12.90 -1.94 -5.41
N MET A 67 -13.17 -0.75 -4.89
CA MET A 67 -14.51 -0.39 -4.42
C MET A 67 -15.24 0.26 -5.59
N ASN A 68 -16.25 -0.44 -6.12
CA ASN A 68 -17.14 0.08 -7.18
C ASN A 68 -18.10 1.13 -6.63
#